data_AF-A0A7V9HBF3-F1
#
_entry.id   AF-A0A7V9HBF3-F1
#
_cell.length_a   1.000
_cell.length_b   1.000
_cell.length_c   1.000
_cell.angle_alpha   90.00
_cell.angle_beta   90.00
_cell.angle_gamma   90.00
#
_symmetry.space_group_name_H-M   'P 1'
#
loop_
_entity.id
_entity.type
_entity.pdbx_description
1 polymer ?
#
loop_
_entity_poly.entity_id
_entity_poly.type
_entity_poly.pdbx_seq_one_letter_code
_entity_poly.pdbx_strand_id
1 'polypeptide(L)' 'MGIVNVTPDSFSDGGTFEAADAAIAHARGLIAEGAQIVDVGGESTRPGAEPVDVDAELRRVVPVIEA' A
#
# COMPACT_ATOMS: atom_id res chain seq x y z
N MET A 1 6.57 3.35 -13.74
CA MET A 1 6.29 3.63 -12.32
C MET A 1 4.97 2.96 -11.99
N GLY A 2 4.94 2.09 -10.99
CA GLY A 2 3.71 1.44 -10.49
C GLY A 2 3.29 2.07 -9.16
N ILE A 3 2.00 2.01 -8.82
CA ILE A 3 1.45 2.62 -7.60
C ILE A 3 0.83 1.51 -6.75
N VAL A 4 1.12 1.51 -5.45
CA VAL A 4 0.59 0.56 -4.48
C VAL A 4 -0.02 1.36 -3.32
N ASN A 5 -1.34 1.39 -3.27
CA ASN A 5 -2.07 2.07 -2.19
C ASN A 5 -2.40 1.07 -1.08
N VAL A 6 -1.78 1.22 0.08
CA VAL A 6 -1.99 0.34 1.25
C VAL A 6 -3.09 0.93 2.13
N THR A 7 -4.26 1.12 1.55
CA THR A 7 -5.44 1.69 2.23
C THR A 7 -6.52 0.62 2.46
N PRO A 8 -7.41 0.77 3.46
CA PRO A 8 -8.41 -0.25 3.77
C PRO A 8 -9.39 -0.56 2.62
N ASP A 9 -9.61 0.40 1.73
CA ASP A 9 -10.45 0.28 0.54
C ASP A 9 -9.72 -0.34 -0.66
N SER A 10 -8.38 -0.45 -0.61
CA SER A 10 -7.58 -1.05 -1.69
C SER A 10 -7.44 -2.57 -1.54
N PHE A 11 -7.51 -3.09 -0.30
CA PHE A 11 -7.42 -4.51 0.02
C PHE A 11 -8.49 -4.86 1.05
N SER A 12 -9.74 -4.96 0.58
CA SER A 12 -10.95 -4.98 1.42
C SER A 12 -11.16 -6.22 2.28
N ASP A 13 -10.36 -7.27 2.09
CA ASP A 13 -10.73 -8.62 2.54
C ASP A 13 -9.89 -9.15 3.72
N GLY A 14 -8.94 -8.36 4.24
CA GLY A 14 -8.00 -8.85 5.25
C GLY A 14 -7.55 -7.85 6.30
N GLY A 15 -7.02 -8.37 7.42
CA GLY A 15 -6.41 -7.56 8.48
C GLY A 15 -5.15 -6.81 8.00
N THR A 16 -4.55 -5.97 8.86
CA THR A 16 -3.38 -5.14 8.48
C THR A 16 -2.21 -5.93 7.89
N PHE A 17 -1.96 -7.16 8.37
CA PHE A 17 -0.91 -8.03 7.83
C PHE A 17 -1.27 -8.60 6.45
N GLU A 18 -2.53 -8.97 6.23
CA GLU A 18 -3.01 -9.47 4.94
C GLU A 18 -3.02 -8.36 3.87
N ALA A 19 -3.28 -7.12 4.28
CA ALA A 19 -3.14 -5.95 3.43
C ALA A 19 -1.68 -5.70 3.01
N ALA A 20 -0.71 -5.94 3.89
CA ALA A 20 0.72 -5.81 3.57
C ALA A 20 1.18 -6.90 2.58
N ASP A 21 0.81 -8.16 2.80
CA ASP A 21 1.16 -9.26 1.88
C ASP A 21 0.56 -9.05 0.48
N ALA A 22 -0.69 -8.58 0.41
CA ALA A 22 -1.34 -8.24 -0.85
C ALA A 22 -0.64 -7.07 -1.57
N ALA A 23 -0.24 -6.04 -0.83
CA ALA A 23 0.52 -4.91 -1.36
C ALA A 23 1.89 -5.33 -1.90
N ILE A 24 2.62 -6.21 -1.20
CA ILE A 24 3.90 -6.76 -1.64
C ILE A 24 3.73 -7.60 -2.91
N ALA A 25 2.71 -8.46 -2.96
CA ALA A 25 2.41 -9.25 -4.15
C ALA A 25 2.08 -8.36 -5.35
N HIS A 26 1.31 -7.29 -5.14
CA HIS A 26 1.00 -6.32 -6.19
C HIS A 26 2.26 -5.58 -6.67
N ALA A 27 3.11 -5.11 -5.75
CA ALA A 27 4.39 -4.48 -6.07
C ALA A 27 5.28 -5.39 -6.93
N ARG A 28 5.39 -6.69 -6.58
CA ARG A 28 6.15 -7.68 -7.36
C ARG A 28 5.56 -7.89 -8.75
N GLY A 29 4.23 -7.88 -8.89
CA GLY A 29 3.54 -7.90 -10.19
C GLY A 29 3.93 -6.71 -11.06
N LEU A 30 3.86 -5.49 -10.51
CA LEU A 30 4.24 -4.26 -11.21
C LEU A 30 5.70 -4.30 -11.68
N ILE A 31 6.61 -4.82 -10.86
CA ILE A 31 8.02 -5.01 -11.24
C ILE A 31 8.14 -6.00 -12.40
N ALA A 32 7.43 -7.13 -12.36
CA ALA A 32 7.43 -8.12 -13.44
C ALA A 32 6.86 -7.55 -14.75
N GLU A 33 5.92 -6.62 -14.68
CA GLU A 33 5.37 -5.87 -15.81
C GLU A 33 6.31 -4.76 -16.33
N GLY A 34 7.45 -4.53 -15.67
CA GLY A 34 8.49 -3.58 -16.10
C GLY A 34 8.48 -2.24 -15.36
N ALA A 35 7.80 -2.12 -14.22
CA ALA A 35 7.89 -0.92 -13.40
C ALA A 35 9.30 -0.75 -12.83
N GLN A 36 9.97 0.35 -13.20
CA GLN A 36 11.30 0.70 -12.68
C GLN A 36 11.26 1.37 -11.29
N ILE A 37 10.10 1.89 -10.91
CA ILE A 37 9.85 2.58 -9.64
C ILE A 37 8.47 2.10 -9.17
N VAL A 38 8.34 1.86 -7.87
CA VAL A 38 7.06 1.62 -7.21
C VAL A 38 6.85 2.72 -6.17
N ASP A 39 5.69 3.36 -6.23
CA ASP A 39 5.24 4.37 -5.27
C ASP A 39 4.26 3.74 -4.29
N VAL A 40 4.56 3.79 -2.99
CA VAL A 40 3.80 3.12 -1.93
C VAL A 40 3.23 4.16 -0.99
N GLY A 41 1.89 4.21 -0.87
CA GLY A 41 1.20 5.19 -0.02
C GLY A 41 0.24 4.51 0.97
N GLY A 42 0.28 4.92 2.24
CA GLY A 42 -0.61 4.41 3.29
C GLY A 42 -1.80 5.33 3.58
N GLU A 43 -1.75 6.57 3.12
CA GLU A 43 -2.82 7.56 3.20
C GLU A 43 -3.47 7.80 1.82
N SER A 44 -4.80 7.96 1.81
CA SER A 44 -5.52 8.31 0.59
C SER A 44 -5.66 9.82 0.44
N THR A 45 -5.32 10.36 -0.72
CA THR A 45 -5.51 11.78 -1.06
C THR A 45 -6.79 12.02 -1.88
N ARG A 46 -7.67 11.01 -2.02
CA ARG A 46 -8.92 11.15 -2.77
C ARG A 46 -9.87 12.16 -2.10
N PRO A 47 -10.71 12.88 -2.86
CA PRO A 47 -11.67 13.81 -2.29
C PRO A 47 -12.55 13.15 -1.23
N GLY A 48 -12.60 13.75 -0.04
CA GLY A 48 -13.37 13.24 1.10
C GLY A 48 -12.73 12.09 1.87
N ALA A 49 -11.46 11.75 1.61
CA ALA A 49 -10.72 10.87 2.50
C ALA A 49 -10.50 11.55 3.86
N GLU A 50 -10.68 10.77 4.94
CA GLU A 50 -10.29 11.20 6.26
C GLU A 50 -8.77 11.07 6.41
N PRO A 51 -8.09 12.08 6.97
CA PRO A 51 -6.67 11.97 7.28
C PRO A 51 -6.41 10.79 8.22
N VAL A 52 -5.27 10.16 8.03
CA VAL A 52 -4.84 9.05 8.89
C VAL A 52 -3.79 9.54 9.89
N ASP A 53 -3.77 8.96 11.09
CA ASP A 53 -2.69 9.17 12.04
C ASP A 53 -1.37 8.64 11.46
N VAL A 54 -0.25 9.33 11.70
CA VAL A 54 1.09 8.94 11.26
C VAL A 54 1.42 7.51 11.68
N ASP A 55 1.10 7.11 12.91
CA ASP A 55 1.38 5.74 13.38
C ASP A 55 0.56 4.70 12.60
N ALA A 56 -0.64 5.07 12.17
CA ALA A 56 -1.48 4.19 11.35
C ALA A 56 -0.98 4.12 9.90
N GLU A 57 -0.47 5.22 9.33
CA GLU A 57 0.19 5.18 8.02
C GLU A 57 1.46 4.33 8.06
N LEU A 58 2.32 4.53 9.06
CA LEU A 58 3.55 3.75 9.23
C LEU A 58 3.27 2.25 9.35
N ARG A 59 2.25 1.85 10.12
CA ARG A 59 1.82 0.43 10.21
C ARG A 59 1.40 -0.17 8.87
N ARG A 60 0.97 0.65 7.91
CA ARG A 60 0.58 0.21 6.56
C ARG A 60 1.80 0.12 5.64
N VAL A 61 2.65 1.15 5.60
CA VAL A 61 3.73 1.24 4.60
C VAL A 61 5.01 0.52 5.00
N VAL A 62 5.39 0.54 6.27
CA VAL A 62 6.70 0.00 6.71
C VAL A 62 6.84 -1.49 6.39
N PRO A 63 5.85 -2.36 6.69
CA PRO A 63 5.98 -3.78 6.38
C PRO A 63 6.14 -4.08 4.88
N VAL A 64 5.57 -3.23 4.01
CA VAL A 64 5.68 -3.39 2.55
C VAL A 64 7.07 -3.01 2.05
N ILE A 65 7.70 -2.01 2.67
CA ILE A 65 9.02 -1.51 2.28
C ILE A 65 10.15 -2.40 2.82
N GLU A 66 9.97 -3.03 3.99
CA GLU A 66 10.99 -3.89 4.62
C GLU A 66 11.08 -5.33 4.06
N ALA A 67 10.15 -5.72 3.18
CA ALA A 67 9.96 -7.09 2.68
C ALA A 67 10.88 -7.54 1.53
#